data_AF-A0A2I8VNS6-F1
#
_entry.id   AF-A0A2I8VNS6-F1
#
_cell.length_a   1.000
_cell.length_b   1.000
_cell.length_c   1.000
_cell.angle_alpha   90.00
_cell.angle_beta   90.00
_cell.angle_gamma   90.00
#
_symmetry.space_group_name_H-M   'P 1'
#
loop_
_entity.id
_entity.type
_entity.pdbx_description
1 polymer ?
#
loop_
_entity_poly.entity_id
_entity_poly.type
_entity_poly.pdbx_seq_one_letter_code
_entity_poly.pdbx_strand_id
1 'polypeptide(L)'
;MAAFAESYGRTVTAPADSNSAVVDERGVDVSGALARKRESGDLGDDTEAALYAGDDCLVETTPTTLDDAEPSFSHVVTALDGGRHVVLGNEGPSHSGVGN
;
A
#
# COMPACT_ATOMS: atom_id res chain seq x y z
N MET A 1 -6.87 -5.24 -2.91
CA MET A 1 -6.40 -6.19 -1.88
C MET A 1 -7.00 -5.89 -0.50
N ALA A 2 -6.94 -4.64 -0.02
CA ALA A 2 -7.50 -4.25 1.29
C ALA A 2 -8.95 -4.69 1.54
N ALA A 3 -9.85 -4.58 0.55
CA ALA A 3 -11.27 -4.95 0.69
C ALA A 3 -11.54 -6.43 1.03
N PHE A 4 -10.56 -7.32 0.87
CA PHE A 4 -10.69 -8.74 1.20
C PHE A 4 -9.96 -9.12 2.48
N ALA A 5 -9.13 -8.25 3.05
CA ALA A 5 -8.28 -8.56 4.20
C ALA A 5 -9.10 -9.07 5.39
N GLU A 6 -10.19 -8.39 5.74
CA GLU A 6 -11.09 -8.78 6.84
C GLU A 6 -11.70 -10.16 6.61
N SER A 7 -12.04 -10.51 5.36
CA SER A 7 -12.59 -11.84 5.03
C SER A 7 -11.60 -12.99 5.27
N TYR A 8 -10.31 -12.68 5.35
CA TYR A 8 -9.23 -13.60 5.72
C TYR A 8 -8.76 -13.43 7.18
N GLY A 9 -9.49 -12.68 8.00
CA GLY A 9 -9.13 -12.41 9.40
C GLY A 9 -7.90 -11.53 9.56
N ARG A 10 -7.62 -10.65 8.59
CA ARG A 10 -6.54 -9.67 8.64
C ARG A 10 -7.11 -8.28 8.91
N THR A 11 -6.46 -7.54 9.79
CA THR A 11 -6.75 -6.13 10.06
C THR A 11 -5.92 -5.26 9.13
N VAL A 12 -6.54 -4.26 8.51
CA VAL A 12 -5.84 -3.25 7.71
C VAL A 12 -5.66 -2.02 8.58
N THR A 13 -4.41 -1.60 8.80
CA THR A 13 -4.08 -0.49 9.72
C THR A 13 -3.65 0.78 9.00
N ALA A 14 -3.05 0.68 7.81
CA ALA A 14 -2.48 1.83 7.13
C ALA A 14 -2.61 1.75 5.60
N PRO A 15 -3.82 1.82 5.01
CA PRO A 15 -3.96 1.88 3.56
C PRO A 15 -3.49 3.25 3.04
N ALA A 16 -2.67 3.22 1.99
CA ALA A 16 -2.09 4.39 1.36
C ALA A 16 -2.16 4.30 -0.18
N ASP A 17 -2.12 5.46 -0.83
CA ASP A 17 -1.81 5.62 -2.24
C ASP A 17 -0.76 6.73 -2.44
N SER A 18 -0.51 7.12 -3.68
CA SER A 18 0.53 8.08 -4.03
C SER A 18 0.36 9.48 -3.40
N ASN A 19 -0.84 9.82 -2.93
CA ASN A 19 -1.14 11.17 -2.45
C ASN A 19 -1.73 11.20 -1.04
N SER A 20 -2.24 10.08 -0.55
CA SER A 20 -3.07 10.07 0.66
C SER A 20 -2.96 8.75 1.41
N ALA A 21 -3.10 8.80 2.74
CA ALA A 21 -3.16 7.63 3.59
C ALA A 21 -4.01 7.89 4.83
N VAL A 22 -4.49 6.79 5.43
CA VAL A 22 -5.14 6.80 6.74
C VAL A 22 -4.45 5.76 7.61
N VAL A 23 -4.20 6.07 8.88
CA VAL A 23 -3.52 5.17 9.82
C VAL A 23 -4.38 4.99 11.07
N ASP A 24 -4.69 3.75 11.42
CA ASP A 24 -5.30 3.34 12.68
C ASP A 24 -4.73 1.98 13.10
N GLU A 25 -3.95 1.96 14.18
CA GLU A 25 -3.38 0.74 14.77
C GLU A 25 -4.44 -0.28 15.20
N ARG A 26 -5.67 0.18 15.48
CA ARG A 26 -6.80 -0.70 15.85
C ARG A 26 -7.55 -1.23 14.64
N GLY A 27 -7.24 -0.75 13.44
CA GLY A 27 -7.86 -1.12 12.19
C GLY A 27 -8.70 0.00 11.58
N VAL A 28 -8.60 0.12 10.26
CA VAL A 28 -9.33 1.08 9.43
C VAL A 28 -10.61 0.45 8.91
N ASP A 29 -11.72 1.21 8.91
CA ASP A 29 -12.90 0.87 8.10
C ASP A 29 -12.56 0.99 6.61
N VAL A 30 -12.14 -0.13 6.02
CA VAL A 30 -11.72 -0.20 4.63
C VAL A 30 -12.83 0.21 3.68
N SER A 31 -14.08 -0.15 3.99
CA SER A 31 -15.23 0.17 3.13
C SER A 31 -15.49 1.68 3.14
N GLY A 32 -15.47 2.30 4.31
CA GLY A 32 -15.59 3.75 4.47
C GLY A 32 -14.44 4.51 3.81
N ALA A 33 -13.20 4.06 3.99
CA ALA A 33 -12.02 4.67 3.36
C ALA A 33 -12.09 4.63 1.83
N LEU A 34 -12.49 3.48 1.25
CA LEU A 34 -12.67 3.35 -0.20
C LEU A 34 -13.84 4.18 -0.73
N ALA A 35 -14.93 4.30 0.04
CA ALA A 35 -16.06 5.18 -0.32
C ALA A 35 -15.61 6.65 -0.36
N ARG A 36 -14.94 7.12 0.70
CA ARG A 36 -14.35 8.46 0.76
C ARG A 36 -13.44 8.72 -0.44
N LYS A 37 -12.50 7.82 -0.74
CA LYS A 37 -11.58 7.96 -1.87
C LYS A 37 -12.29 8.13 -3.21
N ARG A 38 -13.41 7.43 -3.42
CA ARG A 38 -14.21 7.57 -4.65
C ARG A 38 -14.95 8.90 -4.74
N GLU A 39 -15.38 9.45 -3.60
CA GLU A 39 -16.13 10.70 -3.53
C GLU A 39 -15.23 11.93 -3.58
N SER A 40 -14.12 11.93 -2.84
CA SER A 40 -13.24 13.10 -2.68
C SER A 40 -11.90 12.99 -3.41
N GLY A 41 -11.51 11.78 -3.85
CA GLY A 41 -10.17 11.54 -4.38
C GLY A 41 -9.08 11.44 -3.31
N ASP A 42 -9.45 11.30 -2.03
CA ASP A 42 -8.52 11.32 -0.90
C ASP A 42 -8.82 10.22 0.15
N LEU A 43 -7.79 9.55 0.67
CA LEU A 43 -7.88 8.65 1.83
C LEU A 43 -7.66 9.38 3.17
N GLY A 44 -6.89 10.47 3.18
CA GLY A 44 -6.40 11.21 4.35
C GLY A 44 -5.00 11.79 4.09
N ASP A 45 -4.42 12.50 5.05
CA ASP A 45 -3.23 13.35 4.82
C ASP A 45 -1.89 12.75 5.33
N ASP A 46 -1.82 11.46 5.68
CA ASP A 46 -0.70 10.92 6.49
C ASP A 46 0.14 9.82 5.80
N THR A 47 0.58 10.08 4.55
CA THR A 47 1.35 9.13 3.73
C THR A 47 2.67 8.70 4.38
N GLU A 48 3.39 9.62 5.02
CA GLU A 48 4.63 9.30 5.73
C GLU A 48 4.37 8.40 6.94
N ALA A 49 3.31 8.65 7.72
CA ALA A 49 2.99 7.83 8.88
C ALA A 49 2.66 6.37 8.50
N ALA A 50 2.07 6.15 7.32
CA ALA A 50 1.76 4.80 6.84
C ALA A 50 3.01 3.94 6.60
N LEU A 51 4.16 4.55 6.26
CA LEU A 51 5.43 3.82 6.07
C LEU A 51 5.97 3.25 7.39
N TYR A 52 5.71 3.94 8.50
CA TYR A 52 6.17 3.59 9.84
C TYR A 52 5.07 2.96 10.71
N ALA A 53 3.95 2.57 10.11
CA ALA A 53 2.88 1.90 10.83
C ALA A 53 3.37 0.62 11.51
N GLY A 54 2.92 0.40 12.75
CA GLY A 54 3.35 -0.72 13.59
C GLY A 54 2.72 -2.06 13.25
N ASP A 55 2.34 -2.28 11.99
CA ASP A 55 1.74 -3.53 11.53
C ASP A 55 2.78 -4.62 11.25
N ASP A 56 2.35 -5.89 11.27
CA ASP A 56 3.24 -7.04 11.12
C ASP A 56 3.77 -7.22 9.67
N CYS A 57 3.07 -6.67 8.67
CA CYS A 57 3.37 -6.94 7.26
C CYS A 57 2.91 -5.81 6.34
N LEU A 58 3.83 -5.32 5.51
CA LEU A 58 3.54 -4.49 4.36
C LEU A 58 3.01 -5.34 3.18
N VAL A 59 1.93 -4.89 2.57
CA VAL A 59 1.47 -5.36 1.26
C VAL A 59 1.73 -4.26 0.25
N GLU A 60 2.76 -4.42 -0.57
CA GLU A 60 3.19 -3.38 -1.49
C GLU A 60 2.64 -3.64 -2.90
N THR A 61 1.84 -2.69 -3.39
CA THR A 61 1.14 -2.79 -4.70
C THR A 61 1.33 -1.55 -5.57
N THR A 62 2.18 -0.62 -5.17
CA THR A 62 2.58 0.54 -5.97
C THR A 62 3.32 0.04 -7.20
N PRO A 63 2.97 0.52 -8.41
CA PRO A 63 3.70 0.18 -9.61
C PRO A 63 5.20 0.50 -9.46
N THR A 64 6.05 -0.44 -9.83
CA THR A 64 7.50 -0.26 -9.85
C THR A 64 7.92 0.30 -11.20
N THR A 65 8.66 1.41 -11.19
CA THR A 65 9.32 1.96 -12.37
C THR A 65 10.49 1.07 -12.79
N LEU A 66 10.81 1.02 -14.09
CA LEU A 66 11.96 0.25 -14.59
C LEU A 66 13.32 0.91 -14.32
N ASP A 67 13.33 2.23 -14.09
CA ASP A 67 14.56 2.99 -13.90
C ASP A 67 15.14 2.79 -12.50
N ASP A 68 14.40 3.21 -11.48
CA ASP A 68 14.88 3.29 -10.10
C ASP A 68 14.08 2.41 -9.12
N ALA A 69 13.01 1.75 -9.60
CA ALA A 69 12.09 0.97 -8.79
C ALA A 69 11.37 1.75 -7.67
N GLU A 70 11.46 3.09 -7.70
CA GLU A 70 10.83 3.95 -6.71
C GLU A 70 9.36 4.25 -7.06
N PRO A 71 8.51 4.52 -6.05
CA PRO A 71 8.81 4.56 -4.61
C PRO A 71 8.74 3.18 -3.92
N SER A 72 8.34 2.13 -4.65
CA SER A 72 8.10 0.79 -4.11
C SER A 72 9.33 0.21 -3.41
N PHE A 73 10.52 0.43 -3.97
CA PHE A 73 11.77 -0.02 -3.36
C PHE A 73 11.99 0.60 -1.97
N SER A 74 11.86 1.93 -1.83
CA SER A 74 12.01 2.60 -0.54
C SER A 74 10.98 2.15 0.50
N HIS A 75 9.74 1.87 0.09
CA HIS A 75 8.71 1.33 0.99
C HIS A 75 9.12 -0.03 1.56
N VAL A 76 9.61 -0.93 0.69
CA VAL A 76 10.03 -2.28 1.06
C VAL A 76 11.22 -2.24 2.02
N VAL A 77 12.24 -1.42 1.72
CA VAL A 77 13.40 -1.25 2.59
C VAL A 77 12.96 -0.74 3.97
N THR A 78 12.11 0.28 4.01
CA THR A 78 11.60 0.86 5.26
C THR A 78 10.85 -0.19 6.10
N ALA A 79 10.00 -1.01 5.47
CA ALA A 79 9.26 -2.06 6.15
C ALA A 79 10.19 -3.15 6.71
N LEU A 80 11.18 -3.60 5.94
CA LEU A 80 12.14 -4.62 6.37
C LEU A 80 13.05 -4.10 7.50
N ASP A 81 13.52 -2.86 7.43
CA ASP A 81 14.30 -2.23 8.49
C ASP A 81 13.48 -2.06 9.78
N GLY A 82 12.16 -1.87 9.64
CA GLY A 82 11.19 -1.88 10.74
C GLY A 82 10.83 -3.27 11.27
N GLY A 83 11.40 -4.35 10.70
CA GLY A 83 11.14 -5.74 11.12
C GLY A 83 9.82 -6.32 10.61
N ARG A 84 9.17 -5.67 9.64
CA ARG A 84 7.90 -6.11 9.05
C ARG A 84 8.14 -7.13 7.95
N HIS A 85 7.19 -8.03 7.74
CA HIS A 85 7.18 -8.87 6.54
C HIS A 85 6.73 -8.06 5.32
N VAL A 86 7.11 -8.50 4.12
CA VAL A 86 6.71 -7.82 2.87
C VAL A 86 6.09 -8.82 1.92
N VAL A 87 4.90 -8.48 1.42
CA VAL A 87 4.25 -9.16 0.30
C VAL A 87 4.23 -8.21 -0.89
N LEU A 88 4.87 -8.63 -1.97
CA LEU A 88 4.88 -7.90 -3.23
C LEU A 88 3.71 -8.37 -4.10
N GLY A 89 2.81 -7.44 -4.46
CA GLY A 89 1.66 -7.71 -5.32
C GLY A 89 1.92 -7.46 -6.81
N ASN A 90 3.06 -6.86 -7.13
CA ASN A 90 3.58 -6.62 -8.47
C ASN A 90 4.31 -7.87 -8.99
N GLU A 91 3.73 -8.55 -9.99
CA GLU A 91 4.59 -9.17 -11.00
C GLU A 91 5.37 -8.03 -11.67
N GLY A 92 6.65 -8.21 -12.00
CA GLY A 92 7.46 -7.17 -12.66
C GLY A 92 6.76 -6.59 -13.91
N PRO A 93 7.22 -5.46 -14.46
CA PRO A 93 6.58 -4.82 -15.60
C PRO A 93 6.37 -5.83 -16.74
N SER A 94 5.11 -6.15 -17.02
CA SER A 94 4.77 -7.02 -18.14
C SER A 94 5.08 -6.23 -19.41
N HIS A 95 6.12 -6.65 -20.12
CA HIS A 95 6.48 -6.11 -21.41
C HIS A 95 5.36 -6.42 -22.41
N SER A 96 4.40 -5.51 -22.60
CA SER A 96 3.56 -5.52 -23.78
C SER A 96 4.37 -4.95 -24.93
N GLY A 97 5.20 -5.82 -25.53
CA GLY A 97 5.98 -5.47 -26.71
C GLY A 97 5.07 -5.02 -27.84
N VAL A 98 5.07 -3.72 -28.14
CA VAL A 98 4.63 -3.22 -29.44
C VAL A 98 5.86 -3.30 -30.34
N GLY A 99 6.05 -4.46 -30.96
CA GLY A 99 7.00 -4.66 -32.05
C GLY A 99 6.45 -4.00 -33.32
N ASN A 100 7.28 -3.11 -33.87
CA ASN A 100 7.15 -2.42 -35.16
C ASN A 100 6.94 -3.40 -36.33
#